data_AF-S2JJ71-F1
#
_entry.id   AF-S2JJ71-F1
#
_cell.length_a   1.000
_cell.length_b   1.000
_cell.length_c   1.000
_cell.angle_alpha   90.00
_cell.angle_beta   90.00
_cell.angle_gamma   90.00
#
_symmetry.space_group_name_H-M   'P 1'
#
loop_
_entity.id
_entity.type
_entity.pdbx_description
1 polymer ?
#
loop_
_entity_poly.entity_id
_entity_poly.type
_entity_poly.pdbx_seq_one_letter_code
_entity_poly.pdbx_strand_id
1 'polypeptide(L)'
;MLYNAYSHKLSKSRKDTLSYLNVMVVGSVGSGKTAFVRTFCETLKHDVIQGSFKESKPMVLKDPLRPTDELYTVSMHIEENGRRTALTIIDTPGFTTGYAVDHQLRYIAKYIDYQFERTLAEESKVKRDAKALDTHIHSCLYFIDIKNMQAMSEADKYILKMLSTRVNIIPVIGKSDTLTVAQREQIKSVFRREIFDILQIPIYGYIDVEDDDNVSASQQPHQMGRMLHMLKECVEEDKDEDASALIDYLHSMPFTLVGYEEDPDTGRPLNLANITTNSSRLLDEDEEMASPVTPKRTNSRMNSKNVLGRRYPWAVVECCNPTHCDFSQLKNTLLSTHRDMLRLDTFERFYEQYRTEQLLNRKVKRMIRVDSKAGVPLV
;
A
#
# COMPACT_ATOMS: atom_id res chain seq x y z
N MET A 1 7.15 -22.54 -11.13
CA MET A 1 6.77 -22.19 -12.53
C MET A 1 6.02 -20.86 -12.70
N LEU A 2 5.48 -20.24 -11.64
CA LEU A 2 4.81 -18.93 -11.76
C LEU A 2 5.81 -17.79 -12.01
N TYR A 3 6.96 -17.76 -11.33
CA TYR A 3 7.95 -16.67 -11.41
C TYR A 3 8.49 -16.39 -12.83
N ASN A 4 8.90 -17.43 -13.57
CA ASN A 4 9.42 -17.28 -14.95
C ASN A 4 8.39 -16.74 -15.96
N ALA A 5 7.09 -16.80 -15.65
CA ALA A 5 6.05 -16.21 -16.49
C ALA A 5 5.87 -14.69 -16.26
N TYR A 6 6.25 -14.17 -15.08
CA TYR A 6 6.17 -12.73 -14.75
C TYR A 6 7.24 -11.92 -15.51
N SER A 7 8.48 -12.41 -15.57
CA SER A 7 9.63 -11.68 -16.15
C SER A 7 9.49 -11.39 -17.65
N HIS A 8 9.02 -12.36 -18.44
CA HIS A 8 9.01 -12.24 -19.91
C HIS A 8 7.97 -11.27 -20.51
N LYS A 9 6.95 -10.84 -19.75
CA LYS A 9 5.86 -9.98 -20.28
C LYS A 9 6.04 -8.47 -20.00
N LEU A 10 6.87 -8.09 -19.04
CA LEU A 10 7.09 -6.69 -18.64
C LEU A 10 7.90 -5.88 -19.67
N SER A 11 8.69 -6.55 -20.52
CA SER A 11 9.60 -5.97 -21.52
C SER A 11 8.92 -5.15 -22.65
N LYS A 12 7.59 -5.21 -22.82
CA LYS A 12 6.90 -4.61 -23.98
C LYS A 12 5.83 -3.54 -23.67
N SER A 13 5.92 -2.81 -22.57
CA SER A 13 5.00 -1.68 -22.35
C SER A 13 5.53 -0.36 -22.93
N ARG A 14 4.76 0.19 -23.89
CA ARG A 14 5.06 1.40 -24.66
C ARG A 14 5.22 2.64 -23.76
N LYS A 15 6.30 3.39 -24.00
CA LYS A 15 6.79 4.58 -23.28
C LYS A 15 5.82 5.76 -23.05
N ASP A 16 4.56 5.69 -23.49
CA ASP A 16 3.60 6.81 -23.43
C ASP A 16 2.21 6.45 -22.87
N THR A 17 2.06 5.28 -22.25
CA THR A 17 0.73 4.82 -21.79
C THR A 17 0.47 5.25 -20.35
N LEU A 18 -0.62 6.01 -20.12
CA LEU A 18 -1.12 6.33 -18.79
C LEU A 18 -1.34 5.04 -18.00
N SER A 19 -0.61 4.88 -16.90
CA SER A 19 -0.69 3.70 -16.04
C SER A 19 -1.60 3.97 -14.86
N TYR A 20 -2.56 3.09 -14.59
CA TYR A 20 -3.48 3.25 -13.47
C TYR A 20 -2.92 2.57 -12.23
N LEU A 21 -3.05 3.21 -11.07
CA LEU A 21 -2.71 2.64 -9.78
C LEU A 21 -3.84 2.94 -8.79
N ASN A 22 -4.63 1.94 -8.41
CA ASN A 22 -5.66 2.11 -7.39
C ASN A 22 -5.22 1.41 -6.10
N VAL A 23 -5.09 2.18 -5.02
CA VAL A 23 -4.65 1.73 -3.70
C VAL A 23 -5.79 1.91 -2.71
N MET A 24 -6.13 0.87 -1.96
CA MET A 24 -7.11 0.92 -0.89
C MET A 24 -6.42 0.93 0.47
N VAL A 25 -6.93 1.71 1.42
CA VAL A 25 -6.38 1.81 2.78
C VAL A 25 -7.38 1.22 3.76
N VAL A 26 -6.98 0.18 4.50
CA VAL A 26 -7.86 -0.63 5.36
C VAL A 26 -7.23 -0.82 6.75
N GLY A 27 -8.05 -0.92 7.81
CA GLY A 27 -7.57 -1.18 9.17
C GLY A 27 -8.47 -0.59 10.26
N SER A 28 -8.13 -0.83 11.51
CA SER A 28 -8.92 -0.42 12.69
C SER A 28 -9.17 1.09 12.79
N VAL A 29 -10.26 1.49 13.45
CA VAL A 29 -10.51 2.90 13.75
C VAL A 29 -9.34 3.50 14.54
N GLY A 30 -8.90 4.70 14.17
CA GLY A 30 -7.80 5.39 14.86
C GLY A 30 -6.39 4.87 14.54
N SER A 31 -6.21 3.95 13.58
CA SER A 31 -4.89 3.45 13.18
C SER A 31 -4.05 4.44 12.36
N GLY A 32 -4.64 5.55 11.91
CA GLY A 32 -3.95 6.60 11.15
C GLY A 32 -4.13 6.55 9.62
N LYS A 33 -5.12 5.79 9.11
CA LYS A 33 -5.45 5.67 7.68
C LYS A 33 -5.62 7.01 6.97
N THR A 34 -6.57 7.82 7.43
CA THR A 34 -6.86 9.12 6.82
C THR A 34 -5.67 10.07 6.92
N ALA A 35 -4.94 10.07 8.04
CA ALA A 35 -3.71 10.84 8.20
C ALA A 35 -2.62 10.42 7.19
N PHE A 36 -2.50 9.12 6.90
CA PHE A 36 -1.63 8.63 5.84
C PHE A 36 -2.10 9.13 4.46
N VAL A 37 -3.39 9.04 4.13
CA VAL A 37 -3.91 9.54 2.84
C VAL A 37 -3.59 11.01 2.65
N ARG A 38 -3.79 11.85 3.70
CA ARG A 38 -3.43 13.27 3.68
C ARG A 38 -1.92 13.47 3.49
N THR A 39 -1.09 12.76 4.26
CA THR A 39 0.38 12.80 4.18
C THR A 39 0.88 12.42 2.79
N PHE A 40 0.28 11.40 2.20
CA PHE A 40 0.62 10.92 0.86
C PHE A 40 0.24 11.94 -0.21
N CYS A 41 -0.98 12.50 -0.14
CA CYS A 41 -1.42 13.54 -1.06
C CYS A 41 -0.56 14.81 -0.95
N GLU A 42 -0.22 15.24 0.26
CA GLU A 42 0.62 16.43 0.50
C GLU A 42 2.02 16.25 -0.09
N THR A 43 2.64 15.10 0.15
CA THR A 43 3.98 14.77 -0.37
C THR A 43 4.00 14.75 -1.90
N LEU A 44 2.88 14.39 -2.53
CA LEU A 44 2.76 14.30 -3.98
C LEU A 44 2.35 15.61 -4.66
N LYS A 45 2.03 16.68 -3.92
CA LYS A 45 1.56 17.94 -4.53
C LYS A 45 2.50 18.52 -5.58
N HIS A 46 3.81 18.29 -5.45
CA HIS A 46 4.81 18.76 -6.42
C HIS A 46 4.86 17.90 -7.69
N ASP A 47 4.47 16.63 -7.59
CA ASP A 47 4.52 15.64 -8.67
C ASP A 47 3.17 15.56 -9.42
N VAL A 48 2.12 16.18 -8.88
CA VAL A 48 0.76 16.18 -9.44
C VAL A 48 0.63 17.19 -10.57
N ILE A 49 0.07 16.72 -11.70
CA ILE A 49 -0.32 17.58 -12.82
C ILE A 49 -1.45 18.52 -12.36
N GLN A 50 -1.24 19.82 -12.46
CA GLN A 50 -2.19 20.84 -12.02
C GLN A 50 -3.60 20.60 -12.63
N GLY A 51 -4.63 20.60 -11.78
CA GLY A 51 -6.03 20.39 -12.20
C GLY A 51 -6.49 18.94 -12.34
N SER A 52 -5.61 17.95 -12.14
CA SER A 52 -5.97 16.53 -12.17
C SER A 52 -6.57 15.99 -10.87
N PHE A 53 -6.40 16.73 -9.78
CA PHE A 53 -6.83 16.34 -8.45
C PHE A 53 -8.36 16.36 -8.34
N LYS A 54 -8.95 15.20 -8.02
CA LYS A 54 -10.38 14.99 -7.85
C LYS A 54 -10.65 14.26 -6.54
N GLU A 55 -11.61 14.77 -5.77
CA GLU A 55 -12.08 14.14 -4.54
C GLU A 55 -13.56 13.77 -4.69
N SER A 56 -13.91 12.59 -4.18
CA SER A 56 -15.31 12.13 -4.12
C SER A 56 -16.21 13.04 -3.27
N LYS A 57 -15.66 13.67 -2.22
CA LYS A 57 -16.31 14.67 -1.38
C LYS A 57 -15.30 15.79 -1.04
N PRO A 58 -15.58 17.08 -1.33
CA PRO A 58 -14.59 18.16 -1.21
C PRO A 58 -14.33 18.64 0.24
N MET A 59 -14.27 17.74 1.23
CA MET A 59 -14.37 18.13 2.66
C MET A 59 -13.36 17.51 3.62
N VAL A 60 -12.40 16.68 3.19
CA VAL A 60 -11.49 15.99 4.15
C VAL A 60 -10.05 16.53 4.14
N LEU A 61 -9.68 17.49 3.29
CA LEU A 61 -8.33 18.11 3.36
C LEU A 61 -8.28 19.47 4.07
N LYS A 62 -9.41 20.01 4.53
CA LYS A 62 -9.47 21.33 5.19
C LYS A 62 -10.06 21.30 6.60
N ASP A 63 -10.83 20.27 6.93
CA ASP A 63 -11.44 20.11 8.24
C ASP A 63 -10.60 19.20 9.15
N PRO A 64 -10.66 19.40 10.49
CA PRO A 64 -9.99 18.53 11.45
C PRO A 64 -10.36 17.06 11.23
N LEU A 65 -9.42 16.15 11.51
CA LEU A 65 -9.57 14.70 11.28
C LEU A 65 -10.84 14.17 11.98
N ARG A 66 -11.88 13.90 11.19
CA ARG A 66 -13.10 13.21 11.64
C ARG A 66 -13.01 11.72 11.31
N PRO A 67 -13.69 10.85 12.07
CA PRO A 67 -13.84 9.45 11.70
C PRO A 67 -14.44 9.32 10.30
N THR A 68 -13.88 8.41 9.48
CA THR A 68 -14.41 8.10 8.15
C THR A 68 -15.62 7.17 8.29
N ASP A 69 -16.81 7.66 7.94
CA ASP A 69 -18.06 6.88 8.00
C ASP A 69 -18.36 6.10 6.70
N GLU A 70 -17.84 6.58 5.57
CA GLU A 70 -18.07 6.02 4.22
C GLU A 70 -16.78 5.96 3.40
N LEU A 71 -16.76 5.14 2.33
CA LEU A 71 -15.64 5.09 1.40
C LEU A 71 -15.34 6.48 0.83
N TYR A 72 -14.09 6.90 0.94
CA TYR A 72 -13.61 8.18 0.43
C TYR A 72 -12.52 7.96 -0.60
N THR A 73 -12.75 8.45 -1.81
CA THR A 73 -11.82 8.30 -2.93
C THR A 73 -11.17 9.63 -3.29
N VAL A 74 -9.85 9.61 -3.46
CA VAL A 74 -9.01 10.68 -3.99
C VAL A 74 -8.33 10.17 -5.27
N SER A 75 -8.48 10.88 -6.38
CA SER A 75 -7.83 10.55 -7.65
C SER A 75 -6.97 11.72 -8.14
N MET A 76 -5.79 11.42 -8.67
CA MET A 76 -4.84 12.40 -9.20
C MET A 76 -3.99 11.82 -10.33
N HIS A 77 -3.53 12.67 -11.24
CA HIS A 77 -2.54 12.30 -12.25
C HIS A 77 -1.17 12.83 -11.83
N ILE A 78 -0.22 11.92 -11.68
CA ILE A 78 1.14 12.17 -11.23
C ILE A 78 2.07 11.95 -12.42
N GLU A 79 3.05 12.83 -12.60
CA GLU A 79 4.12 12.67 -13.58
C GLU A 79 5.46 12.59 -12.84
N GLU A 80 5.99 11.37 -12.72
CA GLU A 80 7.26 11.11 -12.04
C GLU A 80 8.23 10.47 -13.02
N ASN A 81 9.43 11.04 -13.17
CA ASN A 81 10.49 10.54 -14.06
C ASN A 81 10.03 10.31 -15.52
N GLY A 82 9.14 11.18 -16.03
CA GLY A 82 8.59 11.09 -17.38
C GLY A 82 7.51 10.01 -17.58
N ARG A 83 7.08 9.34 -16.50
CA ARG A 83 5.96 8.38 -16.53
C ARG A 83 4.70 9.02 -15.93
N ARG A 84 3.59 8.96 -16.68
CA ARG A 84 2.29 9.41 -16.20
C ARG A 84 1.53 8.28 -15.51
N THR A 85 1.18 8.49 -14.25
CA THR A 85 0.41 7.55 -13.43
C THR A 85 -0.91 8.20 -13.01
N ALA A 86 -2.04 7.53 -13.27
CA ALA A 86 -3.33 7.87 -12.70
C ALA A 86 -3.48 7.12 -11.36
N LEU A 87 -3.23 7.83 -10.26
CA LEU A 87 -3.34 7.29 -8.92
C LEU A 87 -4.73 7.53 -8.36
N THR A 88 -5.33 6.49 -7.79
CA THR A 88 -6.56 6.58 -6.99
C THR A 88 -6.31 5.97 -5.61
N ILE A 89 -6.54 6.73 -4.55
CA ILE A 89 -6.48 6.25 -3.17
C ILE A 89 -7.89 6.18 -2.62
N ILE A 90 -8.24 5.04 -2.03
CA ILE A 90 -9.56 4.77 -1.45
C ILE A 90 -9.36 4.60 0.06
N ASP A 91 -9.77 5.58 0.85
CA ASP A 91 -9.87 5.48 2.31
C ASP A 91 -11.16 4.74 2.69
N THR A 92 -11.05 3.85 3.68
CA THR A 92 -12.16 3.01 4.13
C THR A 92 -12.54 3.34 5.58
N PRO A 93 -13.83 3.17 5.94
CA PRO A 93 -14.24 3.28 7.33
C PRO A 93 -13.47 2.28 8.18
N GLY A 94 -13.03 2.71 9.36
CA GLY A 94 -12.21 1.84 10.21
C GLY A 94 -12.99 0.66 10.77
N PHE A 95 -12.31 -0.47 10.95
CA PHE A 95 -12.90 -1.61 11.63
C PHE A 95 -13.18 -1.26 13.09
N THR A 96 -14.41 -1.52 13.51
CA THR A 96 -14.81 -1.44 14.92
C THR A 96 -14.67 -2.82 15.55
N THR A 97 -14.19 -2.88 16.80
CA THR A 97 -14.02 -4.16 17.50
C THR A 97 -15.36 -4.83 17.79
N GLY A 98 -15.45 -6.15 17.60
CA GLY A 98 -16.64 -6.95 17.93
C GLY A 98 -17.35 -7.52 16.70
N TYR A 99 -18.67 -7.70 16.79
CA TYR A 99 -19.47 -8.40 15.77
C TYR A 99 -19.62 -7.64 14.44
N ALA A 100 -19.32 -6.33 14.41
CA ALA A 100 -19.45 -5.52 13.20
C ALA A 100 -18.34 -5.79 12.16
N VAL A 101 -17.23 -6.43 12.56
CA VAL A 101 -16.08 -6.67 11.67
C VAL A 101 -16.48 -7.49 10.44
N ASP A 102 -17.29 -8.55 10.60
CA ASP A 102 -17.73 -9.39 9.47
C ASP A 102 -18.54 -8.59 8.44
N HIS A 103 -19.48 -7.75 8.90
CA HIS A 103 -20.27 -6.91 8.00
C HIS A 103 -19.40 -5.88 7.25
N GLN A 104 -18.49 -5.20 7.97
CA GLN A 104 -17.57 -4.23 7.37
C GLN A 104 -16.60 -4.92 6.38
N LEU A 105 -16.09 -6.10 6.72
CA LEU A 105 -15.20 -6.88 5.87
C LEU A 105 -15.89 -7.35 4.60
N ARG A 106 -17.13 -7.87 4.70
CA ARG A 106 -17.94 -8.25 3.54
C ARG A 106 -18.25 -7.05 2.66
N TYR A 107 -18.49 -5.88 3.23
CA TYR A 107 -18.71 -4.65 2.48
C TYR A 107 -17.47 -4.28 1.64
N ILE A 108 -16.28 -4.33 2.24
CA ILE A 108 -15.01 -4.08 1.53
C ILE A 108 -14.75 -5.15 0.45
N ALA A 109 -14.94 -6.43 0.78
CA ALA A 109 -14.78 -7.51 -0.18
C ALA A 109 -15.73 -7.37 -1.38
N LYS A 110 -17.00 -7.06 -1.14
CA LYS A 110 -17.98 -6.78 -2.19
C LYS A 110 -17.58 -5.58 -3.06
N TYR A 111 -16.98 -4.55 -2.47
CA TYR A 111 -16.50 -3.41 -3.24
C TYR A 111 -15.35 -3.81 -4.18
N ILE A 112 -14.43 -4.66 -3.74
CA ILE A 112 -13.35 -5.21 -4.59
C ILE A 112 -13.96 -6.05 -5.72
N ASP A 113 -14.83 -7.00 -5.39
CA ASP A 113 -15.51 -7.88 -6.36
C ASP A 113 -16.33 -7.07 -7.38
N TYR A 114 -16.93 -5.96 -6.94
CA TYR A 114 -17.66 -5.05 -7.82
C TYR A 114 -16.75 -4.35 -8.84
N GLN A 115 -15.51 -3.99 -8.48
CA GLN A 115 -14.57 -3.44 -9.47
C GLN A 115 -14.23 -4.48 -10.55
N PHE A 116 -14.00 -5.74 -10.16
CA PHE A 116 -13.81 -6.82 -11.13
C PHE A 116 -15.06 -7.07 -11.98
N GLU A 117 -16.25 -6.98 -11.39
CA GLU A 117 -17.52 -7.13 -12.12
C GLU A 117 -17.69 -6.05 -13.19
N ARG A 118 -17.31 -4.81 -12.91
CA ARG A 118 -17.39 -3.71 -13.88
C ARG A 118 -16.52 -3.98 -15.10
N THR A 119 -15.28 -4.41 -14.89
CA THR A 119 -14.37 -4.78 -15.99
C THR A 119 -14.89 -5.98 -16.77
N LEU A 120 -15.37 -7.01 -16.08
CA LEU A 120 -15.95 -8.19 -16.72
C LEU A 120 -17.21 -7.86 -17.54
N ALA A 121 -18.03 -6.94 -17.05
CA ALA A 121 -19.21 -6.45 -17.75
C ALA A 121 -18.83 -5.70 -19.03
N GLU A 122 -17.78 -4.89 -18.99
CA GLU A 122 -17.22 -4.20 -20.17
C GLU A 122 -16.64 -5.19 -21.19
N GLU A 123 -15.84 -6.17 -20.74
CA GLU A 123 -15.30 -7.24 -21.60
C GLU A 123 -16.39 -8.06 -22.30
N SER A 124 -17.53 -8.23 -21.62
CA SER A 124 -18.69 -8.98 -22.12
C SER A 124 -19.48 -8.22 -23.19
N LYS A 125 -19.26 -6.90 -23.37
CA LYS A 125 -19.95 -6.11 -24.40
C LYS A 125 -19.44 -6.46 -25.79
N VAL A 126 -20.36 -6.45 -26.78
CA VAL A 126 -20.04 -6.69 -28.20
C VAL A 126 -19.24 -5.52 -28.79
N LYS A 127 -19.64 -4.29 -28.48
CA LYS A 127 -18.86 -3.08 -28.76
C LYS A 127 -18.17 -2.65 -27.47
N ARG A 128 -16.86 -2.89 -27.40
CA ARG A 128 -16.03 -2.59 -26.24
C ARG A 128 -15.51 -1.17 -26.33
N ASP A 129 -15.47 -0.46 -25.21
CA ASP A 129 -14.75 0.82 -25.15
C ASP A 129 -13.24 0.57 -25.10
N ALA A 130 -12.53 1.00 -26.15
CA ALA A 130 -11.07 0.91 -26.22
C ALA A 130 -10.36 1.83 -25.19
N LYS A 131 -11.10 2.75 -24.55
CA LYS A 131 -10.61 3.67 -23.52
C LYS A 131 -11.10 3.32 -22.11
N ALA A 132 -11.63 2.11 -21.90
CA ALA A 132 -12.05 1.67 -20.58
C ALA A 132 -10.89 1.83 -19.56
N LEU A 133 -11.19 2.51 -18.45
CA LEU A 133 -10.23 2.77 -17.39
C LEU A 133 -10.11 1.53 -16.50
N ASP A 134 -8.90 1.27 -16.00
CA ASP A 134 -8.66 0.20 -15.04
C ASP A 134 -9.17 0.62 -13.65
N THR A 135 -10.18 -0.09 -13.15
CA THR A 135 -10.81 0.18 -11.85
C THR A 135 -10.39 -0.81 -10.78
N HIS A 136 -9.54 -1.78 -11.10
CA HIS A 136 -9.11 -2.82 -10.17
C HIS A 136 -8.30 -2.24 -9.02
N ILE A 137 -8.49 -2.79 -7.83
CA ILE A 137 -7.68 -2.41 -6.67
C ILE A 137 -6.37 -3.19 -6.76
N HIS A 138 -5.26 -2.50 -6.99
CA HIS A 138 -3.96 -3.16 -7.20
C HIS A 138 -3.24 -3.49 -5.90
N SER A 139 -3.50 -2.71 -4.85
CA SER A 139 -2.89 -2.89 -3.53
C SER A 139 -3.84 -2.43 -2.43
N CYS A 140 -3.80 -3.15 -1.32
CA CYS A 140 -4.51 -2.84 -0.08
C CYS A 140 -3.47 -2.62 1.03
N LEU A 141 -3.33 -1.38 1.48
CA LEU A 141 -2.51 -1.04 2.63
C LEU A 141 -3.29 -1.39 3.90
N TYR A 142 -2.83 -2.41 4.60
CA TYR A 142 -3.48 -2.88 5.82
C TYR A 142 -2.76 -2.35 7.05
N PHE A 143 -3.44 -1.47 7.79
CA PHE A 143 -2.97 -0.92 9.05
C PHE A 143 -3.22 -1.90 10.19
N ILE A 144 -2.14 -2.54 10.65
CA ILE A 144 -2.16 -3.55 11.72
C ILE A 144 -2.47 -2.88 13.07
N ASP A 145 -3.25 -3.56 13.91
CA ASP A 145 -3.47 -3.13 15.29
C ASP A 145 -2.26 -3.53 16.18
N ILE A 146 -1.62 -2.53 16.79
CA ILE A 146 -0.44 -2.71 17.64
C ILE A 146 -0.76 -2.83 19.14
N LYS A 147 -2.02 -3.07 19.51
CA LYS A 147 -2.42 -3.24 20.93
C LYS A 147 -1.66 -4.35 21.66
N ASN A 148 -1.34 -5.43 20.96
CA ASN A 148 -0.58 -6.54 21.53
C ASN A 148 0.78 -6.64 20.82
N MET A 149 1.87 -6.54 21.59
CA MET A 149 3.24 -6.60 21.06
C MET A 149 3.74 -8.03 20.85
N GLN A 150 3.08 -9.03 21.46
CA GLN A 150 3.54 -10.41 21.45
C GLN A 150 2.84 -11.28 20.41
N ALA A 151 1.64 -10.90 19.98
CA ALA A 151 0.86 -11.66 19.01
C ALA A 151 -0.09 -10.76 18.23
N MET A 152 -0.41 -11.15 16.99
CA MET A 152 -1.42 -10.42 16.21
C MET A 152 -2.82 -10.67 16.77
N SER A 153 -3.68 -9.66 16.63
CA SER A 153 -5.10 -9.78 16.95
C SER A 153 -5.79 -10.83 16.10
N GLU A 154 -6.68 -11.64 16.70
CA GLU A 154 -7.48 -12.62 15.97
C GLU A 154 -8.36 -11.98 14.87
N ALA A 155 -8.80 -10.74 15.11
CA ALA A 155 -9.52 -9.97 14.10
C ALA A 155 -8.65 -9.69 12.88
N ASP A 156 -7.39 -9.32 13.10
CA ASP A 156 -6.44 -8.98 12.02
C ASP A 156 -6.07 -10.25 11.22
N LYS A 157 -5.84 -11.37 11.92
CA LYS A 157 -5.62 -12.69 11.28
C LYS A 157 -6.79 -13.06 10.36
N TYR A 158 -8.02 -12.90 10.84
CA TYR A 158 -9.21 -13.18 10.07
C TYR A 158 -9.36 -12.25 8.85
N ILE A 159 -9.18 -10.94 9.05
CA ILE A 159 -9.28 -9.94 7.97
C ILE A 159 -8.23 -10.20 6.89
N LEU A 160 -6.98 -10.42 7.27
CA LEU A 160 -5.89 -10.68 6.34
C LEU A 160 -6.14 -11.93 5.52
N LYS A 161 -6.60 -13.02 6.16
CA LYS A 161 -6.92 -14.27 5.47
C LYS A 161 -8.06 -14.12 4.45
N MET A 162 -9.04 -13.27 4.72
CA MET A 162 -10.21 -13.06 3.85
C MET A 162 -9.92 -12.07 2.70
N LEU A 163 -9.09 -11.07 2.95
CA LEU A 163 -8.72 -10.07 1.93
C LEU A 163 -7.59 -10.56 1.01
N SER A 164 -6.69 -11.41 1.49
CA SER A 164 -5.53 -11.87 0.71
C SER A 164 -5.91 -12.70 -0.50
N THR A 165 -7.12 -13.28 -0.52
CA THR A 165 -7.64 -14.03 -1.66
C THR A 165 -8.15 -13.13 -2.80
N ARG A 166 -8.28 -11.81 -2.58
CA ARG A 166 -8.90 -10.86 -3.53
C ARG A 166 -8.00 -9.70 -3.93
N VAL A 167 -7.02 -9.34 -3.11
CA VAL A 167 -6.17 -8.17 -3.34
C VAL A 167 -4.78 -8.37 -2.74
N ASN A 168 -3.79 -7.73 -3.34
CA ASN A 168 -2.44 -7.65 -2.80
C ASN A 168 -2.43 -6.84 -1.50
N ILE A 169 -2.12 -7.49 -0.38
CA ILE A 169 -2.04 -6.82 0.90
C ILE A 169 -0.60 -6.42 1.21
N ILE A 170 -0.40 -5.14 1.52
CA ILE A 170 0.85 -4.61 2.06
C ILE A 170 0.58 -4.20 3.52
N PRO A 171 1.20 -4.86 4.50
CA PRO A 171 0.99 -4.55 5.91
C PRO A 171 1.80 -3.34 6.35
N VAL A 172 1.15 -2.51 7.15
CA VAL A 172 1.64 -1.19 7.59
C VAL A 172 1.36 -1.03 9.08
N ILE A 173 2.32 -0.47 9.80
CA ILE A 173 2.19 -0.02 11.18
C ILE A 173 2.04 1.50 11.17
N GLY A 174 0.85 1.98 11.49
CA GLY A 174 0.59 3.41 11.68
C GLY A 174 1.07 3.90 13.05
N LYS A 175 1.25 5.22 13.19
CA LYS A 175 1.64 5.87 14.45
C LYS A 175 2.93 5.28 15.04
N SER A 176 3.92 5.00 14.19
CA SER A 176 5.17 4.38 14.64
C SER A 176 6.00 5.27 15.58
N ASP A 177 5.68 6.56 15.65
CA ASP A 177 6.19 7.52 16.63
C ASP A 177 5.79 7.19 18.08
N THR A 178 4.81 6.31 18.29
CA THR A 178 4.43 5.80 19.62
C THR A 178 5.27 4.61 20.10
N LEU A 179 6.12 4.06 19.23
CA LEU A 179 6.89 2.85 19.49
C LEU A 179 8.39 3.15 19.57
N THR A 180 9.10 2.45 20.44
CA THR A 180 10.57 2.48 20.43
C THR A 180 11.13 1.66 19.27
N VAL A 181 12.39 1.91 18.90
CA VAL A 181 13.07 1.14 17.84
C VAL A 181 13.10 -0.37 18.17
N ALA A 182 13.32 -0.72 19.44
CA ALA A 182 13.31 -2.10 19.90
C ALA A 182 11.92 -2.75 19.80
N GLN A 183 10.86 -2.03 20.21
CA GLN A 183 9.48 -2.51 20.09
C GLN A 183 9.07 -2.69 18.63
N ARG A 184 9.47 -1.76 17.76
CA ARG A 184 9.23 -1.84 16.33
C ARG A 184 9.82 -3.12 15.75
N GLU A 185 11.09 -3.41 16.06
CA GLU A 185 11.76 -4.60 15.53
C GLU A 185 11.13 -5.89 16.07
N GLN A 186 10.75 -5.91 17.35
CA GLN A 186 10.03 -7.03 17.95
C GLN A 186 8.69 -7.29 17.23
N ILE A 187 7.89 -6.25 17.01
CA ILE A 187 6.59 -6.38 16.30
C ILE A 187 6.83 -6.85 14.86
N LYS A 188 7.83 -6.31 14.15
CA LYS A 188 8.17 -6.74 12.79
C LYS A 188 8.53 -8.23 12.76
N SER A 189 9.38 -8.69 13.69
CA SER A 189 9.80 -10.09 13.78
C SER A 189 8.62 -11.02 14.10
N VAL A 190 7.80 -10.67 15.08
CA VAL A 190 6.60 -11.44 15.46
C VAL A 190 5.61 -11.53 14.29
N PHE A 191 5.35 -10.40 13.60
CA PHE A 191 4.45 -10.36 12.46
C PHE A 191 4.93 -11.26 11.32
N ARG A 192 6.22 -11.19 10.95
CA ARG A 192 6.79 -12.05 9.89
C ARG A 192 6.63 -13.53 10.22
N ARG A 193 6.95 -13.92 11.45
CA ARG A 193 6.81 -15.31 11.90
C ARG A 193 5.35 -15.77 11.88
N GLU A 194 4.42 -14.95 12.35
CA GLU A 194 3.00 -15.32 12.36
C GLU A 194 2.42 -15.46 10.95
N ILE A 195 2.74 -14.54 10.04
CA ILE A 195 2.17 -14.54 8.69
C ILE A 195 2.73 -15.64 7.80
N PHE A 196 4.06 -15.81 7.78
CA PHE A 196 4.71 -16.79 6.92
C PHE A 196 4.71 -18.17 7.58
N ASP A 197 5.27 -18.32 8.78
CA ASP A 197 5.52 -19.66 9.32
C ASP A 197 4.28 -20.33 9.93
N ILE A 198 3.38 -19.56 10.54
CA ILE A 198 2.23 -20.12 11.28
C ILE A 198 0.96 -20.13 10.44
N LEU A 199 0.60 -18.99 9.85
CA LEU A 199 -0.69 -18.82 9.18
C LEU A 199 -0.62 -19.05 7.67
N GLN A 200 0.57 -18.97 7.07
CA GLN A 200 0.81 -19.08 5.63
C GLN A 200 -0.18 -18.24 4.82
N ILE A 201 -0.39 -16.97 5.22
CA ILE A 201 -1.34 -16.08 4.53
C ILE A 201 -0.65 -15.54 3.28
N PRO A 202 -1.25 -15.69 2.09
CA PRO A 202 -0.64 -15.27 0.84
C PRO A 202 -0.77 -13.75 0.62
N ILE A 203 -0.05 -12.96 1.43
CA ILE A 203 0.06 -11.52 1.25
C ILE A 203 0.99 -11.16 0.07
N TYR A 204 1.10 -9.88 -0.27
CA TYR A 204 2.00 -9.47 -1.35
C TYR A 204 3.44 -9.91 -1.06
N GLY A 205 4.06 -10.54 -2.06
CA GLY A 205 5.39 -11.12 -1.96
C GLY A 205 5.44 -12.54 -1.38
N TYR A 206 4.31 -13.14 -1.01
CA TYR A 206 4.25 -14.56 -0.68
C TYR A 206 4.47 -15.41 -1.93
N ILE A 207 5.45 -16.31 -1.87
CA ILE A 207 5.76 -17.28 -2.92
C ILE A 207 5.64 -18.66 -2.28
N ASP A 208 4.77 -19.49 -2.85
CA ASP A 208 4.64 -20.87 -2.38
C ASP A 208 5.85 -21.66 -2.88
N VAL A 209 6.73 -22.03 -1.95
CA VAL A 209 7.91 -22.84 -2.21
C VAL A 209 7.59 -24.26 -1.79
N GLU A 210 7.50 -25.16 -2.76
CA GLU A 210 7.25 -26.58 -2.51
C GLU A 210 8.32 -27.15 -1.56
N ASP A 211 7.91 -28.05 -0.68
CA ASP A 211 8.83 -28.73 0.23
C ASP A 211 9.72 -29.68 -0.59
N ASP A 212 11.04 -29.61 -0.37
CA ASP A 212 11.94 -30.62 -0.92
C ASP A 212 11.80 -31.89 -0.08
N ASP A 213 11.16 -32.92 -0.66
CA ASP A 213 10.94 -34.24 -0.05
C ASP A 213 12.24 -34.89 0.48
N ASN A 214 13.41 -34.40 0.07
CA ASN A 214 14.72 -34.95 0.45
C ASN A 214 15.32 -34.35 1.74
N VAL A 215 14.72 -33.32 2.35
CA VAL A 215 15.27 -32.64 3.54
C VAL A 215 14.46 -32.94 4.80
N SER A 216 15.14 -33.43 5.85
CA SER A 216 14.52 -33.71 7.14
C SER A 216 13.86 -32.46 7.75
N ALA A 217 12.62 -32.60 8.28
CA ALA A 217 11.80 -31.51 8.80
C ALA A 217 12.47 -30.63 9.89
N SER A 218 13.52 -31.12 10.56
CA SER A 218 14.26 -30.38 11.58
C SER A 218 15.36 -29.45 11.04
N GLN A 219 15.71 -29.53 9.76
CA GLN A 219 16.76 -28.72 9.13
C GLN A 219 16.21 -27.70 8.11
N GLN A 220 14.91 -27.72 7.84
CA GLN A 220 14.32 -26.81 6.87
C GLN A 220 14.26 -25.38 7.43
N PRO A 221 14.80 -24.38 6.71
CA PRO A 221 14.64 -23.00 7.12
C PRO A 221 13.16 -22.60 7.10
N HIS A 222 12.81 -21.66 7.99
CA HIS A 222 11.51 -20.98 8.01
C HIS A 222 11.05 -20.60 6.59
N GLN A 223 9.74 -20.57 6.34
CA GLN A 223 9.21 -20.40 4.98
C GLN A 223 9.74 -19.12 4.32
N MET A 224 9.79 -18.03 5.08
CA MET A 224 10.37 -16.77 4.63
C MET A 224 11.86 -16.90 4.26
N GLY A 225 12.62 -17.71 5.01
CA GLY A 225 14.03 -18.00 4.73
C GLY A 225 14.22 -18.75 3.41
N ARG A 226 13.35 -19.73 3.11
CA ARG A 226 13.33 -20.44 1.82
C ARG A 226 13.03 -19.50 0.66
N MET A 227 12.02 -18.65 0.81
CA MET A 227 11.67 -17.65 -0.20
C MET A 227 12.82 -16.68 -0.47
N LEU A 228 13.47 -16.18 0.59
CA LEU A 228 14.63 -15.30 0.46
C LEU A 228 15.79 -15.99 -0.25
N HIS A 229 16.01 -17.28 -0.01
CA HIS A 229 17.03 -18.06 -0.71
C HIS A 229 16.74 -18.16 -2.20
N MET A 230 15.52 -18.59 -2.56
CA MET A 230 15.09 -18.69 -3.96
C MET A 230 15.23 -17.36 -4.70
N LEU A 231 14.79 -16.26 -4.09
CA LEU A 231 14.90 -14.94 -4.71
C LEU A 231 16.35 -14.51 -4.88
N LYS A 232 17.23 -14.83 -3.92
CA LYS A 232 18.67 -14.54 -4.05
C LYS A 232 19.30 -15.33 -5.19
N GLU A 233 18.94 -16.60 -5.37
CA GLU A 233 19.39 -17.40 -6.51
C GLU A 233 18.96 -16.75 -7.83
N CYS A 234 17.70 -16.31 -7.96
CA CYS A 234 17.24 -15.58 -9.15
C CYS A 234 18.03 -14.28 -9.40
N VAL A 235 18.40 -13.55 -8.35
CA VAL A 235 19.23 -12.34 -8.49
C VAL A 235 20.65 -12.70 -8.96
N GLU A 236 21.24 -13.77 -8.44
CA GLU A 236 22.59 -14.18 -8.78
C GLU A 236 22.69 -14.79 -10.18
N GLU A 237 21.71 -15.58 -10.60
CA GLU A 237 21.67 -16.26 -11.90
C GLU A 237 21.25 -15.32 -13.03
N ASP A 238 20.13 -14.60 -12.86
CA ASP A 238 19.47 -13.86 -13.95
C ASP A 238 19.64 -12.34 -13.85
N LYS A 239 20.25 -11.82 -12.77
CA LYS A 239 20.30 -10.38 -12.45
C LYS A 239 18.91 -9.74 -12.46
N ASP A 240 17.93 -10.49 -11.93
CA ASP A 240 16.54 -10.06 -11.92
C ASP A 240 16.33 -8.88 -10.95
N GLU A 241 16.05 -7.70 -11.52
CA GLU A 241 15.78 -6.46 -10.77
C GLU A 241 14.49 -6.59 -9.92
N ASP A 242 13.50 -7.35 -10.40
CA ASP A 242 12.23 -7.53 -9.69
C ASP A 242 12.42 -8.45 -8.47
N ALA A 243 13.27 -9.48 -8.58
CA ALA A 243 13.66 -10.33 -7.44
C ALA A 243 14.35 -9.49 -6.35
N SER A 244 15.29 -8.64 -6.74
CA SER A 244 16.00 -7.76 -5.80
C SER A 244 15.04 -6.80 -5.09
N ALA A 245 14.13 -6.17 -5.83
CA ALA A 245 13.13 -5.29 -5.24
C ALA A 245 12.21 -6.04 -4.27
N LEU A 246 11.88 -7.31 -4.55
CA LEU A 246 11.06 -8.13 -3.67
C LEU A 246 11.79 -8.52 -2.38
N ILE A 247 13.09 -8.83 -2.45
CA ILE A 247 13.94 -9.06 -1.27
C ILE A 247 13.93 -7.84 -0.35
N ASP A 248 14.14 -6.64 -0.92
CA ASP A 248 14.14 -5.38 -0.16
C ASP A 248 12.78 -5.13 0.52
N TYR A 249 11.69 -5.43 -0.18
CA TYR A 249 10.34 -5.36 0.39
C TYR A 249 10.16 -6.32 1.57
N LEU A 250 10.54 -7.59 1.42
CA LEU A 250 10.40 -8.60 2.47
C LEU A 250 11.21 -8.24 3.73
N HIS A 251 12.39 -7.65 3.57
CA HIS A 251 13.20 -7.15 4.69
C HIS A 251 12.64 -5.91 5.36
N SER A 252 11.83 -5.11 4.68
CA SER A 252 11.29 -3.84 5.20
C SER A 252 9.91 -4.02 5.85
N MET A 253 9.15 -5.02 5.40
CA MET A 253 7.77 -5.31 5.81
C MET A 253 7.67 -5.79 7.27
N PRO A 254 6.65 -5.36 8.05
CA PRO A 254 5.68 -4.30 7.75
C PRO A 254 6.31 -2.90 7.81
N PHE A 255 5.84 -2.00 6.94
CA PHE A 255 6.33 -0.61 6.89
C PHE A 255 5.84 0.20 8.09
N THR A 256 6.70 1.04 8.65
CA THR A 256 6.34 1.93 9.76
C THR A 256 6.11 3.35 9.30
N LEU A 257 4.94 3.92 9.64
CA LEU A 257 4.51 5.22 9.12
C LEU A 257 4.16 6.20 10.24
N VAL A 258 4.50 7.46 9.98
CA VAL A 258 4.11 8.62 10.77
C VAL A 258 3.41 9.61 9.84
N GLY A 259 2.20 10.02 10.19
CA GLY A 259 1.49 11.08 9.47
C GLY A 259 1.86 12.47 10.01
N TYR A 260 1.82 13.51 9.18
CA TYR A 260 2.14 14.86 9.64
C TYR A 260 1.03 15.44 10.51
N GLU A 261 1.37 16.47 11.29
CA GLU A 261 0.44 17.21 12.13
C GLU A 261 -0.10 18.44 11.40
N GLU A 262 -1.43 18.59 11.45
CA GLU A 262 -2.15 19.72 10.86
C GLU A 262 -2.48 20.76 11.92
N ASP A 263 -2.41 22.02 11.50
CA ASP A 263 -2.95 23.13 12.28
C ASP A 263 -4.49 23.00 12.37
N PRO A 264 -5.08 22.95 13.59
CA PRO A 264 -6.51 22.76 13.80
C PRO A 264 -7.40 23.79 13.11
N ASP A 265 -6.91 25.02 12.93
CA ASP A 265 -7.69 26.13 12.37
C ASP A 265 -7.57 26.25 10.85
N THR A 266 -6.42 25.87 10.28
CA THR A 266 -6.14 26.05 8.85
C THR A 266 -6.12 24.76 8.03
N GLY A 267 -6.06 23.60 8.69
CA GLY A 267 -5.94 22.29 8.05
C GLY A 267 -4.67 22.12 7.24
N ARG A 268 -3.67 23.01 7.40
CA ARG A 268 -2.40 22.97 6.69
C ARG A 268 -1.33 22.27 7.53
N PRO A 269 -0.30 21.67 6.89
CA PRO A 269 0.84 21.14 7.62
C PRO A 269 1.51 22.22 8.47
N LEU A 270 1.86 21.88 9.72
CA LEU A 270 2.66 22.75 10.57
C LEU A 270 4.05 22.96 9.95
N ASN A 271 4.52 24.21 9.88
CA ASN A 271 5.83 24.51 9.32
C ASN A 271 6.93 24.25 10.37
N LEU A 272 7.69 23.17 10.17
CA LEU A 272 8.75 22.72 11.08
C LEU A 272 10.14 23.30 10.76
N ALA A 273 10.26 24.15 9.72
CA ALA A 273 11.55 24.60 9.17
C ALA A 273 12.43 25.44 10.12
N ASN A 274 11.86 26.01 11.20
CA ASN A 274 12.59 26.91 12.10
C ASN A 274 13.33 26.21 13.25
N ILE A 275 13.22 24.88 13.39
CA ILE A 275 13.80 24.14 14.53
C ILE A 275 15.01 23.30 14.10
N THR A 276 14.97 22.70 12.91
CA THR A 276 16.04 21.83 12.41
C THR A 276 17.38 22.54 12.27
N THR A 277 17.37 23.84 11.94
CA THR A 277 18.57 24.69 11.80
C THR A 277 19.29 24.98 13.12
N ASN A 278 18.61 24.87 14.27
CA ASN A 278 19.25 25.05 15.58
C ASN A 278 19.86 23.75 16.11
N SER A 279 19.25 22.60 15.81
CA SER A 279 19.80 21.29 16.20
C SER A 279 21.00 20.85 15.36
N SER A 280 21.14 21.33 14.11
CA SER A 280 22.29 21.01 13.27
C SER A 280 23.53 21.89 13.50
N ARG A 281 23.42 22.98 14.28
CA ARG A 281 24.53 23.91 14.56
C ARG A 281 25.38 23.53 15.78
N LEU A 282 24.97 22.55 16.58
CA LEU A 282 25.64 22.19 17.84
C LEU A 282 26.74 21.11 17.67
N LEU A 283 27.11 20.74 16.45
CA LEU A 283 28.12 19.70 16.18
C LEU A 283 29.36 20.17 15.42
N ASP A 284 29.42 21.45 15.03
CA ASP A 284 30.57 22.03 14.32
C ASP A 284 30.97 23.37 14.95
N GLU A 285 31.58 23.33 16.13
CA GLU A 285 32.32 24.49 16.68
C GLU A 285 33.78 24.07 16.93
N ASP A 286 34.61 24.17 15.90
CA ASP A 286 36.05 24.40 16.04
C ASP A 286 36.54 25.33 14.91
N GLU A 287 37.17 26.43 15.34
CA GLU A 287 38.07 27.35 14.60
C GLU A 287 37.58 28.11 13.35
N GLU A 288 37.26 29.41 13.51
CA GLU A 288 38.12 30.49 12.99
C GLU A 288 37.64 31.90 13.40
N MET A 289 38.62 32.76 13.71
CA MET A 289 38.49 34.11 14.25
C MET A 289 38.21 35.18 13.18
N ALA A 290 37.27 36.07 13.52
CA ALA A 290 37.20 37.51 13.26
C ALA A 290 37.26 38.09 11.82
N SER A 291 36.17 38.80 11.43
CA SER A 291 36.21 40.21 10.97
C SER A 291 34.78 40.81 10.80
N PRO A 292 34.51 42.08 11.14
CA PRO A 292 33.16 42.67 11.10
C PRO A 292 32.94 43.54 9.85
N VAL A 293 32.04 43.16 8.93
CA VAL A 293 31.64 44.04 7.79
C VAL A 293 30.15 43.88 7.42
N THR A 294 29.35 44.85 7.88
CA THR A 294 28.08 45.42 7.34
C THR A 294 26.93 44.51 6.84
N PRO A 295 25.64 44.84 7.16
CA PRO A 295 24.50 44.04 6.70
C PRO A 295 24.11 44.44 5.27
N LYS A 296 24.56 43.66 4.28
CA LYS A 296 23.91 43.67 2.96
C LYS A 296 22.67 42.79 3.03
N ARG A 297 21.48 43.40 3.05
CA ARG A 297 20.19 42.71 2.81
C ARG A 297 20.19 42.16 1.38
N THR A 298 20.70 40.96 1.21
CA THR A 298 20.41 40.12 0.04
C THR A 298 19.18 39.30 0.39
N ASN A 299 18.09 39.54 -0.34
CA ASN A 299 16.93 38.66 -0.33
C ASN A 299 17.31 37.33 -0.99
N SER A 300 18.01 36.46 -0.28
CA SER A 300 17.99 35.04 -0.61
C SER A 300 16.63 34.52 -0.16
N ARG A 301 15.72 34.29 -1.12
CA ARG A 301 14.63 33.33 -0.94
C ARG A 301 15.29 31.97 -0.68
N MET A 302 15.69 31.70 0.55
CA MET A 302 15.93 30.33 0.99
C MET A 302 14.59 29.64 0.84
N ASN A 303 14.51 28.70 -0.10
CA ASN A 303 13.40 27.77 -0.22
C ASN A 303 13.26 27.05 1.13
N SER A 304 12.42 27.57 2.03
CA SER A 304 12.01 26.84 3.22
C SER A 304 11.21 25.64 2.71
N LYS A 305 11.87 24.50 2.50
CA LYS A 305 11.17 23.24 2.27
C LYS A 305 10.26 23.06 3.48
N ASN A 306 8.94 23.10 3.25
CA ASN A 306 7.98 22.77 4.29
C ASN A 306 8.24 21.32 4.68
N VAL A 307 8.85 21.12 5.84
CA VAL A 307 9.12 19.78 6.36
C VAL A 307 7.82 19.24 6.93
N LEU A 308 7.34 18.14 6.36
CA LEU A 308 6.16 17.43 6.86
C LEU A 308 6.57 16.57 8.05
N GLY A 309 5.88 16.72 9.18
CA GLY A 309 6.22 15.99 10.39
C GLY A 309 5.26 16.27 11.53
N ARG A 310 5.58 15.71 12.70
CA ARG A 310 4.90 15.94 13.98
C ARG A 310 5.82 16.63 14.97
N ARG A 311 5.25 17.52 15.79
CA ARG A 311 6.02 18.20 16.83
C ARG A 311 5.65 17.65 18.21
N TYR A 312 6.64 17.15 18.91
CA TYR A 312 6.56 16.84 20.33
C TYR A 312 7.31 17.89 21.16
N PRO A 313 7.02 18.04 22.46
CA PRO A 313 7.79 18.93 23.34
C PRO A 313 9.30 18.60 23.37
N TRP A 314 9.66 17.33 23.15
CA TRP A 314 11.04 16.83 23.23
C TRP A 314 11.71 16.57 21.87
N ALA A 315 10.96 16.49 20.77
CA ALA A 315 11.51 16.14 19.45
C ALA A 315 10.60 16.55 18.30
N VAL A 316 11.16 16.61 17.08
CA VAL A 316 10.40 16.73 15.83
C VAL A 316 10.58 15.45 15.03
N VAL A 317 9.47 14.83 14.64
CA VAL A 317 9.47 13.59 13.85
C VAL A 317 9.06 13.91 12.42
N GLU A 318 10.04 13.93 11.53
CA GLU A 318 9.83 14.14 10.10
C GLU A 318 9.28 12.89 9.40
N CYS A 319 8.25 13.05 8.58
CA CYS A 319 7.58 11.96 7.85
C CYS A 319 8.43 11.43 6.67
N CYS A 320 9.23 12.26 6.02
CA CYS A 320 10.00 11.82 4.85
C CYS A 320 11.40 11.32 5.20
N ASN A 321 11.78 11.35 6.49
CA ASN A 321 13.11 10.99 6.95
C ASN A 321 13.22 9.46 7.17
N PRO A 322 14.10 8.74 6.45
CA PRO A 322 14.25 7.29 6.57
C PRO A 322 14.70 6.81 7.97
N THR A 323 15.34 7.66 8.76
CA THR A 323 15.73 7.28 10.14
C THR A 323 14.53 7.25 11.08
N HIS A 324 13.49 8.03 10.78
CA HIS A 324 12.30 8.17 11.61
C HIS A 324 11.18 7.21 11.18
N CYS A 325 10.93 7.07 9.88
CA CYS A 325 9.90 6.18 9.38
C CYS A 325 10.15 5.70 7.94
N ASP A 326 9.45 4.62 7.56
CA ASP A 326 9.62 3.94 6.29
C ASP A 326 8.70 4.52 5.19
N PHE A 327 8.16 5.73 5.38
CA PHE A 327 7.19 6.34 4.46
C PHE A 327 7.76 6.56 3.04
N SER A 328 9.00 7.05 2.95
CA SER A 328 9.68 7.24 1.66
C SER A 328 9.90 5.90 0.94
N GLN A 329 10.17 4.83 1.67
CA GLN A 329 10.28 3.48 1.10
C GLN A 329 8.93 3.00 0.58
N LEU A 330 7.86 3.15 1.37
CA LEU A 330 6.51 2.78 0.94
C LEU A 330 6.07 3.58 -0.30
N LYS A 331 6.37 4.88 -0.38
CA LYS A 331 6.11 5.71 -1.58
C LYS A 331 6.81 5.11 -2.80
N ASN A 332 8.10 4.81 -2.68
CA ASN A 332 8.90 4.25 -3.77
C ASN A 332 8.40 2.85 -4.19
N THR A 333 8.06 1.99 -3.23
CA THR A 333 7.44 0.67 -3.45
C THR A 333 6.15 0.81 -4.29
N LEU A 334 5.24 1.70 -3.88
CA LEU A 334 3.93 1.83 -4.53
C LEU A 334 3.99 2.50 -5.91
N LEU A 335 4.81 3.54 -6.07
CA LEU A 335 4.81 4.38 -7.27
C LEU A 335 5.88 4.00 -8.30
N SER A 336 6.96 3.36 -7.86
CA SER A 336 8.13 3.08 -8.69
C SER A 336 8.39 1.59 -8.85
N THR A 337 8.93 0.92 -7.81
CA THR A 337 9.52 -0.42 -7.96
C THR A 337 8.48 -1.51 -8.15
N HIS A 338 7.47 -1.59 -7.29
CA HIS A 338 6.51 -2.71 -7.29
C HIS A 338 5.22 -2.41 -8.03
N ARG A 339 5.05 -1.19 -8.55
CA ARG A 339 3.80 -0.72 -9.17
C ARG A 339 3.31 -1.67 -10.27
N ASP A 340 4.19 -2.01 -11.21
CA ASP A 340 3.82 -2.83 -12.37
C ASP A 340 3.64 -4.30 -11.97
N MET A 341 4.40 -4.80 -11.00
CA MET A 341 4.20 -6.12 -10.39
C MET A 341 2.83 -6.25 -9.70
N LEU A 342 2.43 -5.24 -8.91
CA LEU A 342 1.14 -5.21 -8.21
C LEU A 342 -0.04 -5.23 -9.21
N ARG A 343 0.08 -4.47 -10.30
CA ARG A 343 -0.94 -4.45 -11.37
C ARG A 343 -1.03 -5.78 -12.09
N LEU A 344 0.12 -6.34 -12.46
CA LEU A 344 0.20 -7.63 -13.15
C LEU A 344 -0.40 -8.74 -12.31
N ASP A 345 -0.01 -8.84 -11.04
CA ASP A 345 -0.54 -9.85 -10.12
C ASP A 345 -2.05 -9.69 -9.90
N THR A 346 -2.53 -8.44 -9.78
CA THR A 346 -3.97 -8.18 -9.67
C THR A 346 -4.75 -8.69 -10.87
N PHE A 347 -4.20 -8.53 -12.06
CA PHE A 347 -4.84 -8.99 -13.28
C PHE A 347 -4.74 -10.52 -13.44
N GLU A 348 -3.53 -11.07 -13.38
CA GLU A 348 -3.27 -12.48 -13.69
C GLU A 348 -3.74 -13.45 -12.60
N ARG A 349 -3.76 -13.01 -11.33
CA ARG A 349 -4.21 -13.83 -10.21
C ARG A 349 -5.65 -13.50 -9.85
N PHE A 350 -5.90 -12.33 -9.26
CA PHE A 350 -7.21 -12.04 -8.63
C PHE A 350 -8.34 -11.87 -9.65
N TYR A 351 -8.11 -11.07 -10.70
CA TYR A 351 -9.13 -10.84 -11.71
C TYR A 351 -9.42 -12.10 -12.54
N GLU A 352 -8.40 -12.83 -13.01
CA GLU A 352 -8.63 -14.06 -13.78
C GLU A 352 -9.28 -15.18 -12.93
N GLN A 353 -8.95 -15.28 -11.64
CA GLN A 353 -9.64 -16.18 -10.73
C GLN A 353 -11.12 -15.82 -10.60
N TYR A 354 -11.43 -14.55 -10.33
CA TYR A 354 -12.80 -14.04 -10.25
C TYR A 354 -13.56 -14.25 -11.57
N ARG A 355 -12.93 -13.93 -12.70
CA ARG A 355 -13.48 -14.09 -14.05
C ARG A 355 -13.83 -15.55 -14.33
N THR A 356 -12.93 -16.47 -14.03
CA THR A 356 -13.15 -17.91 -14.20
C THR A 356 -14.33 -18.38 -13.35
N GLU A 357 -14.37 -18.01 -12.07
CA GLU A 357 -15.46 -18.35 -11.15
C GLU A 357 -16.82 -17.84 -11.68
N GLN A 358 -16.88 -16.58 -12.11
CA GLN A 358 -18.11 -15.97 -12.60
C GLN A 358 -18.58 -16.56 -13.93
N LEU A 359 -17.68 -16.92 -14.84
CA LEU A 359 -18.03 -17.58 -16.09
C LEU A 359 -18.52 -19.01 -15.85
N LEU A 360 -17.91 -19.76 -14.92
CA LEU A 360 -18.39 -21.08 -14.50
C LEU A 360 -19.79 -20.99 -13.87
N ASN A 361 -19.99 -20.05 -12.94
CA ASN A 361 -21.27 -19.80 -12.30
C ASN A 361 -22.37 -19.44 -13.32
N ARG A 362 -22.04 -18.65 -14.35
CA ARG A 362 -22.96 -18.34 -15.46
C ARG A 362 -23.30 -19.57 -16.30
N LYS A 363 -22.34 -20.46 -16.57
CA LYS A 363 -22.57 -21.73 -17.30
C LYS A 363 -23.50 -22.64 -16.49
N VAL A 364 -23.23 -22.83 -15.20
CA VAL A 364 -24.07 -23.65 -14.31
C VAL A 364 -25.50 -23.11 -14.24
N LYS A 365 -25.68 -21.79 -14.05
CA LYS A 365 -27.00 -21.14 -14.06
C LYS A 365 -27.75 -21.33 -15.39
N ARG A 366 -27.03 -21.35 -16.52
CA ARG A 366 -27.63 -21.65 -17.83
C ARG A 366 -28.06 -23.11 -17.93
N MET A 367 -27.24 -24.07 -17.48
CA MET A 367 -27.58 -25.50 -17.48
C MET A 367 -28.84 -25.78 -16.66
N ILE A 368 -28.92 -25.27 -15.42
CA ILE A 368 -30.09 -25.41 -14.54
C ILE A 368 -31.36 -24.88 -15.21
N ARG A 369 -31.28 -23.73 -15.90
CA ARG A 369 -32.42 -23.15 -16.63
C ARG A 369 -32.87 -23.99 -17.82
N VAL A 370 -31.97 -24.73 -18.47
CA VAL A 370 -32.32 -25.62 -19.59
C VAL A 370 -33.02 -26.86 -19.04
N ASP A 371 -32.50 -27.47 -17.97
CA ASP A 371 -33.11 -28.65 -17.35
C ASP A 371 -34.50 -28.35 -16.76
N SER A 372 -34.68 -27.16 -16.18
CA SER A 372 -35.97 -26.71 -15.64
C SER A 372 -37.04 -26.48 -16.73
N LYS A 373 -36.62 -26.21 -17.97
CA LYS A 373 -37.52 -26.08 -19.14
C LYS A 373 -37.77 -27.40 -19.85
N ALA A 374 -36.93 -28.41 -19.64
CA ALA A 374 -37.08 -29.75 -20.19
C ALA A 374 -37.99 -30.67 -19.35
N GLY A 375 -38.48 -30.20 -18.19
CA GLY A 375 -39.52 -30.87 -17.41
C GLY A 375 -40.86 -30.88 -18.15
N VAL A 376 -41.10 -31.96 -18.89
CA VAL A 376 -42.37 -32.29 -19.56
C VAL A 376 -43.51 -32.31 -18.52
N PRO A 377 -44.71 -31.76 -18.82
CA PRO A 377 -45.85 -31.91 -17.93
C PRO A 377 -46.27 -33.38 -17.91
N LEU A 378 -46.26 -33.99 -16.72
CA LEU A 378 -46.91 -35.28 -16.49
C LEU A 378 -48.41 -35.09 -16.75
N VAL A 379 -48.88 -35.69 -17.83
CA VAL A 379 -50.29 -35.74 -18.27
C VAL A 379 -51.12 -36.53 -17.28
#